data_AF-A0A1C6PI48-F1
#
_entry.id   AF-A0A1C6PI48-F1
#
_cell.length_a   1.000
_cell.length_b   1.000
_cell.length_c   1.000
_cell.angle_alpha   90.00
_cell.angle_beta   90.00
_cell.angle_gamma   90.00
#
_symmetry.space_group_name_H-M   'P 1'
#
loop_
_entity.id
_entity.type
_entity.pdbx_description
1 polymer ?
#
loop_
_entity_poly.entity_id
_entity_poly.type
_entity_poly.pdbx_seq_one_letter_code
_entity_poly.pdbx_strand_id
1 'polypeptide(L)'
;MIMFRFAAWAAVLALAAYTTTFAQKKYDAGASDTEIRIGNTAPYSGALSNASSGPKAMKAYFVQATVQVIRQTGDDLTHENIMKHAANLDVTLPMLLPGINVKTSADDYFPLERMKMMRFTGTYWELFGKVYGR
;
A
#
# COMPACT_ATOMS: atom_id res chain seq x y z
N MET A 1 -47.69 49.87 -42.98
CA MET A 1 -46.91 50.17 -41.76
C MET A 1 -46.62 48.86 -41.00
N ILE A 2 -45.77 47.99 -41.57
CA ILE A 2 -45.55 46.58 -41.15
C ILE A 2 -44.05 46.29 -40.93
N MET A 3 -43.21 47.30 -40.71
CA MET A 3 -41.74 47.11 -40.69
C MET A 3 -41.07 47.48 -39.35
N PHE A 4 -41.72 47.27 -38.20
CA PHE A 4 -41.07 47.49 -36.89
C PHE A 4 -41.32 46.40 -35.83
N ARG A 5 -41.91 45.24 -36.21
CA ARG A 5 -42.19 44.13 -35.27
C ARG A 5 -41.16 43.00 -35.26
N PHE A 6 -39.97 43.19 -35.84
CA PHE A 6 -38.93 42.16 -35.89
C PHE A 6 -37.76 42.34 -34.92
N ALA A 7 -37.65 43.48 -34.22
CA ALA A 7 -36.51 43.74 -33.34
C ALA A 7 -36.64 43.12 -31.93
N ALA A 8 -37.86 42.77 -31.47
CA ALA A 8 -38.08 42.35 -30.09
C ALA A 8 -37.83 40.85 -29.82
N TRP A 9 -37.75 40.01 -30.85
CA TRP A 9 -37.56 38.56 -30.68
C TRP A 9 -36.10 38.11 -30.67
N ALA A 10 -35.17 38.95 -31.14
CA ALA A 10 -33.74 38.62 -31.12
C ALA A 10 -33.12 38.74 -29.72
N ALA A 11 -33.69 39.58 -28.85
CA ALA A 11 -33.13 39.82 -27.51
C ALA A 11 -33.48 38.71 -26.50
N VAL A 12 -34.61 38.02 -26.66
CA VAL A 12 -35.02 36.93 -25.74
C VAL A 12 -34.24 35.64 -25.99
N LEU A 13 -33.85 35.38 -27.24
CA LEU A 13 -32.97 34.24 -27.58
C LEU A 13 -31.53 34.40 -27.08
N ALA A 14 -31.08 35.62 -26.81
CA ALA A 14 -29.74 35.87 -26.29
C ALA A 14 -29.62 35.64 -24.77
N LEU A 15 -30.73 35.68 -24.02
CA LEU A 15 -30.71 35.52 -22.55
C LEU A 15 -30.92 34.07 -22.09
N ALA A 16 -31.53 33.22 -22.94
CA ALA A 16 -31.65 31.78 -22.68
C ALA A 16 -30.33 31.01 -22.87
N ALA A 17 -29.31 31.64 -23.46
CA ALA A 17 -27.99 31.04 -23.67
C ALA A 17 -27.09 31.13 -22.43
N TYR A 18 -27.45 31.91 -21.41
CA TYR A 18 -26.73 31.98 -20.13
C TYR A 18 -27.23 30.93 -19.16
N THR A 19 -27.26 29.66 -19.57
CA THR A 19 -27.15 28.60 -18.56
C THR A 19 -25.67 28.45 -18.26
N THR A 20 -25.27 28.82 -17.05
CA THR A 20 -23.93 28.52 -16.55
C THR A 20 -23.73 27.02 -16.63
N THR A 21 -23.02 26.56 -17.65
CA THR A 21 -22.57 25.18 -17.74
C THR A 21 -21.43 25.07 -16.75
N PHE A 22 -21.72 24.65 -15.51
CA PHE A 22 -20.68 24.20 -14.61
C PHE A 22 -20.05 22.96 -15.26
N ALA A 23 -18.76 23.02 -15.54
CA ALA A 23 -18.02 21.86 -16.01
C ALA A 23 -18.23 20.73 -15.00
N GLN A 24 -19.00 19.72 -15.40
CA GLN A 24 -19.25 18.55 -14.57
C GLN A 24 -17.90 17.86 -14.37
N LYS A 25 -17.43 17.79 -13.14
CA LYS A 25 -16.16 17.13 -12.83
C LYS A 25 -16.28 15.67 -13.30
N LYS A 26 -15.57 15.35 -14.40
CA LYS A 26 -15.50 13.99 -14.93
C LYS A 26 -14.45 13.26 -14.12
N TYR A 27 -14.90 12.32 -13.30
CA TYR A 27 -14.03 11.38 -12.61
C TYR A 27 -13.96 10.08 -13.41
N ASP A 28 -12.78 9.47 -13.43
CA ASP A 28 -12.65 8.08 -13.87
C ASP A 28 -13.36 7.14 -12.88
N ALA A 29 -13.70 5.93 -13.34
CA ALA A 29 -14.37 4.94 -12.51
C ALA A 29 -13.53 4.63 -11.25
N GLY A 30 -14.03 5.06 -10.08
CA GLY A 30 -13.38 4.84 -8.77
C GLY A 30 -12.85 6.10 -8.07
N ALA A 31 -12.93 7.29 -8.68
CA ALA A 31 -12.58 8.55 -8.05
C ALA A 31 -13.81 9.35 -7.62
N SER A 32 -13.84 9.85 -6.39
CA SER A 32 -14.80 10.83 -5.89
C SER A 32 -14.10 11.89 -5.05
N ASP A 33 -14.70 13.09 -4.95
CA ASP A 33 -14.20 14.20 -4.12
C ASP A 33 -14.18 13.89 -2.61
N THR A 34 -14.69 12.73 -2.20
CA THR A 34 -14.90 12.35 -0.79
C THR A 34 -13.98 11.24 -0.31
N GLU A 35 -13.33 10.50 -1.22
CA GLU A 35 -12.54 9.32 -0.89
C GLU A 35 -11.40 9.14 -1.92
N ILE A 36 -10.14 9.23 -1.47
CA ILE A 36 -8.99 8.85 -2.29
C ILE A 36 -8.73 7.36 -2.06
N ARG A 37 -9.09 6.52 -3.03
CA ARG A 37 -8.77 5.09 -3.01
C ARG A 37 -7.35 4.86 -3.48
N ILE A 38 -6.41 4.75 -2.53
CA ILE A 38 -5.06 4.27 -2.82
C ILE A 38 -5.14 2.75 -3.00
N GLY A 39 -5.20 2.30 -4.26
CA GLY A 39 -5.20 0.88 -4.59
C GLY A 39 -3.88 0.21 -4.19
N ASN A 40 -3.97 -0.98 -3.58
CA ASN A 40 -2.82 -1.87 -3.48
C ASN A 40 -2.68 -2.61 -4.83
N THR A 41 -1.47 -2.66 -5.38
CA THR A 41 -1.21 -3.28 -6.70
C THR A 41 -1.28 -4.81 -6.68
N ALA A 42 -1.27 -5.43 -5.49
CA ALA A 42 -1.34 -6.88 -5.36
C ALA A 42 -2.80 -7.37 -5.19
N PRO A 43 -3.29 -8.29 -6.05
CA PRO A 43 -4.63 -8.87 -5.92
C PRO A 43 -4.68 -9.87 -4.76
N TYR A 44 -5.11 -9.48 -3.56
CA TYR A 44 -5.13 -10.41 -2.42
C TYR A 44 -6.32 -11.40 -2.43
N SER A 45 -7.34 -11.14 -3.25
CA SER A 45 -8.59 -11.92 -3.35
C SER A 45 -9.03 -12.14 -4.81
N GLY A 46 -10.00 -13.03 -5.03
CA GLY A 46 -10.51 -13.37 -6.37
C GLY A 46 -9.59 -14.28 -7.20
N ALA A 47 -9.92 -14.44 -8.48
CA ALA A 47 -9.26 -15.38 -9.40
C ALA A 47 -7.75 -15.09 -9.59
N LEU A 48 -7.32 -13.83 -9.47
CA LEU A 48 -5.92 -13.42 -9.61
C LEU A 48 -5.11 -13.53 -8.31
N SER A 49 -5.71 -14.01 -7.21
CA SER A 49 -5.04 -14.04 -5.91
C SER A 49 -3.90 -15.04 -5.79
N ASN A 50 -3.77 -15.95 -6.75
CA ASN A 50 -2.65 -16.88 -6.87
C ASN A 50 -1.33 -16.16 -7.26
N ALA A 51 -1.40 -15.06 -8.01
CA ALA A 51 -0.24 -14.25 -8.40
C ALA A 51 0.32 -13.39 -7.25
N SER A 52 -0.39 -13.31 -6.12
CA SER A 52 -0.01 -12.51 -4.94
C SER A 52 0.81 -13.29 -3.91
N SER A 53 1.51 -14.35 -4.31
CA SER A 53 2.34 -15.15 -3.40
C SER A 53 3.41 -14.29 -2.70
N GLY A 54 4.17 -13.49 -3.46
CA GLY A 54 5.17 -12.57 -2.92
C GLY A 54 4.58 -11.51 -1.96
N PRO A 55 3.59 -10.72 -2.39
CA PRO A 55 2.93 -9.74 -1.52
C PRO A 55 2.24 -10.36 -0.27
N LYS A 56 1.68 -11.56 -0.38
CA LYS A 56 1.11 -12.29 0.77
C LYS A 56 2.19 -12.70 1.77
N ALA A 57 3.35 -13.17 1.29
CA ALA A 57 4.49 -13.47 2.15
C ALA A 57 4.99 -12.22 2.89
N MET A 58 5.08 -11.09 2.19
CA MET A 58 5.45 -9.80 2.78
C MET A 58 4.42 -9.33 3.82
N LYS A 59 3.12 -9.46 3.56
CA LYS A 59 2.07 -9.17 4.54
C LYS A 59 2.19 -10.07 5.78
N ALA A 60 2.39 -11.37 5.59
CA ALA A 60 2.53 -12.32 6.69
C ALA A 60 3.72 -11.98 7.58
N TYR A 61 4.84 -11.58 6.97
CA TYR A 61 6.03 -11.08 7.68
C TYR A 61 5.69 -9.89 8.58
N PHE A 62 5.09 -8.82 8.03
CA PHE A 62 4.75 -7.63 8.82
C PHE A 62 3.78 -7.94 9.96
N VAL A 63 2.75 -8.75 9.70
CA VAL A 63 1.78 -9.14 10.73
C VAL A 63 2.46 -9.89 11.88
N GLN A 64 3.36 -10.83 11.57
CA GLN A 64 4.05 -11.62 12.60
C GLN A 64 5.02 -10.77 13.42
N ALA A 65 5.76 -9.85 12.78
CA ALA A 65 6.61 -8.89 13.48
C ALA A 65 5.78 -7.98 14.41
N THR A 66 4.64 -7.46 13.95
CA THR A 66 3.74 -6.65 14.76
C THR A 66 3.15 -7.43 15.93
N VAL A 67 2.69 -8.67 15.71
CA VAL A 67 2.18 -9.54 16.79
C VAL A 67 3.26 -9.78 17.83
N GLN A 68 4.50 -9.95 17.42
CA GLN A 68 5.62 -10.14 18.33
C GLN A 68 5.87 -8.89 19.18
N VAL A 69 5.88 -7.69 18.59
CA VAL A 69 5.99 -6.43 19.34
C VAL A 69 4.84 -6.31 20.35
N ILE A 70 3.59 -6.49 19.92
CA ILE A 70 2.41 -6.37 20.79
C ILE A 70 2.47 -7.36 21.96
N ARG A 71 2.93 -8.60 21.72
CA ARG A 71 3.12 -9.59 22.79
C ARG A 71 4.18 -9.16 23.82
N GLN A 72 5.23 -8.50 23.38
CA GLN A 72 6.27 -7.98 24.28
C GLN A 72 5.80 -6.75 25.05
N THR A 73 4.98 -5.91 24.41
CA THR A 73 4.37 -4.70 24.98
C THR A 73 3.33 -5.02 26.06
N GLY A 74 2.60 -6.13 25.94
CA GLY A 74 1.58 -6.53 26.92
C GLY A 74 0.39 -5.58 26.93
N ASP A 75 -0.06 -5.18 28.12
CA ASP A 75 -1.25 -4.33 28.29
C ASP A 75 -0.96 -2.82 28.09
N ASP A 76 0.30 -2.41 28.06
CA ASP A 76 0.71 -1.00 27.90
C ASP A 76 1.04 -0.67 26.44
N LEU A 77 0.00 -0.45 25.64
CA LEU A 77 0.09 -0.15 24.20
C LEU A 77 0.42 1.33 23.89
N THR A 78 1.18 2.00 24.75
CA THR A 78 1.65 3.37 24.48
C THR A 78 2.67 3.41 23.34
N HIS A 79 2.73 4.54 22.60
CA HIS A 79 3.68 4.71 21.51
C HIS A 79 5.13 4.50 21.97
N GLU A 80 5.49 5.04 23.13
CA GLU A 80 6.82 4.89 23.71
C GLU A 80 7.18 3.43 23.97
N ASN A 81 6.28 2.67 24.61
CA ASN A 81 6.53 1.26 24.90
C ASN A 81 6.54 0.39 23.63
N ILE A 82 5.67 0.68 22.66
CA ILE A 82 5.71 0.04 21.34
C ILE A 82 7.06 0.28 20.65
N MET A 83 7.51 1.52 20.58
CA MET A 83 8.78 1.87 19.93
C MET A 83 9.97 1.26 20.65
N LYS A 84 9.94 1.22 21.99
CA LYS A 84 10.96 0.52 22.80
C LYS A 84 11.12 -0.95 22.38
N HIS A 85 10.01 -1.68 22.20
CA HIS A 85 10.07 -3.08 21.78
C HIS A 85 10.37 -3.24 20.28
N ALA A 86 9.77 -2.42 19.43
CA ALA A 86 9.98 -2.44 17.98
C ALA A 86 11.42 -2.10 17.58
N ALA A 87 12.10 -1.23 18.35
CA ALA A 87 13.50 -0.87 18.14
C ALA A 87 14.49 -1.84 18.80
N ASN A 88 14.03 -2.95 19.38
CA ASN A 88 14.88 -3.96 20.03
C ASN A 88 14.43 -5.38 19.67
N LEU A 89 14.06 -5.60 18.40
CA LEU A 89 13.66 -6.92 17.94
C LEU A 89 14.91 -7.77 17.65
N ASP A 90 14.86 -9.02 18.12
CA ASP A 90 15.74 -10.11 17.66
C ASP A 90 14.93 -11.40 17.65
N VAL A 91 14.23 -11.64 16.55
CA VAL A 91 13.24 -12.73 16.46
C VAL A 91 13.39 -13.51 15.17
N THR A 92 13.37 -14.84 15.27
CA THR A 92 13.32 -15.73 14.11
C THR A 92 11.87 -16.04 13.79
N LEU A 93 11.43 -15.68 12.58
CA LEU A 93 10.09 -15.98 12.13
C LEU A 93 10.10 -17.22 11.22
N PRO A 94 9.10 -18.12 11.31
CA PRO A 94 9.13 -19.43 10.65
C PRO A 94 9.10 -19.38 9.12
N MET A 95 8.75 -18.25 8.52
CA MET A 95 8.75 -18.05 7.07
C MET A 95 10.09 -17.51 6.52
N LEU A 96 11.06 -17.19 7.39
CA LEU A 96 12.37 -16.72 6.97
C LEU A 96 13.28 -17.90 6.60
N LEU A 97 14.28 -17.63 5.75
CA LEU A 97 15.27 -18.65 5.41
C LEU A 97 16.06 -19.06 6.65
N PRO A 98 16.51 -20.33 6.75
CA PRO A 98 17.26 -20.80 7.92
C PRO A 98 18.51 -19.95 8.19
N GLY A 99 18.57 -19.38 9.40
CA GLY A 99 19.65 -18.51 9.88
C GLY A 99 19.42 -17.01 9.69
N ILE A 100 18.29 -16.62 9.08
CA ILE A 100 17.84 -15.23 8.98
C ILE A 100 16.84 -14.94 10.11
N ASN A 101 17.08 -13.85 10.82
CA ASN A 101 16.22 -13.29 11.85
C ASN A 101 15.86 -11.85 11.50
N VAL A 102 14.78 -11.38 12.12
CA VAL A 102 14.38 -9.98 12.14
C VAL A 102 15.16 -9.30 13.25
N LYS A 103 15.95 -8.29 12.90
CA LYS A 103 16.77 -7.57 13.87
C LYS A 103 16.65 -6.07 13.71
N THR A 104 16.33 -5.36 14.78
CA THR A 104 16.28 -3.90 14.82
C THR A 104 17.04 -3.38 16.04
N SER A 105 17.50 -2.13 15.96
CA SER A 105 18.09 -1.38 17.06
C SER A 105 17.58 0.06 17.05
N ALA A 106 17.86 0.83 18.11
CA ALA A 106 17.41 2.22 18.23
C ALA A 106 17.96 3.14 17.12
N ASP A 107 19.09 2.76 16.53
CA ASP A 107 19.79 3.41 15.42
C ASP A 107 19.55 2.75 14.05
N ASP A 108 18.85 1.61 14.01
CA ASP A 108 18.60 0.88 12.77
C ASP A 108 17.25 0.16 12.75
N TYR A 109 16.40 0.62 11.83
CA TYR A 109 15.05 0.15 11.63
C TYR A 109 14.89 -0.68 10.34
N PHE A 110 15.99 -1.20 9.79
CA PHE A 110 15.96 -2.14 8.66
C PHE A 110 15.97 -3.58 9.16
N PRO A 111 14.79 -4.21 9.36
CA PRO A 111 14.72 -5.46 10.10
C PRO A 111 15.34 -6.68 9.40
N LEU A 112 15.55 -6.64 8.09
CA LEU A 112 16.06 -7.76 7.29
C LEU A 112 17.25 -7.31 6.45
N GLU A 113 18.44 -7.52 6.99
CA GLU A 113 19.70 -7.25 6.27
C GLU A 113 20.57 -8.50 6.13
N ARG A 114 20.14 -9.62 6.72
CA ARG A 114 20.79 -10.91 6.53
C ARG A 114 20.40 -11.53 5.20
N MET A 115 21.39 -12.04 4.49
CA MET A 115 21.23 -12.69 3.21
C MET A 115 21.89 -14.07 3.20
N LYS A 116 21.29 -14.99 2.44
CA LYS A 116 21.86 -16.31 2.19
C LYS A 116 21.95 -16.54 0.69
N MET A 117 23.09 -17.05 0.25
CA MET A 117 23.33 -17.25 -1.18
C MET A 117 22.47 -18.42 -1.70
N MET A 118 21.99 -18.25 -2.92
CA MET A 118 21.24 -19.28 -3.64
C MET A 118 21.95 -19.56 -4.96
N ARG A 119 22.11 -20.84 -5.31
CA ARG A 119 22.61 -21.27 -6.62
C ARG A 119 21.50 -22.00 -7.37
N PHE A 120 21.41 -21.78 -8.67
CA PHE A 120 20.49 -22.53 -9.52
C PHE A 120 21.17 -23.83 -9.96
N THR A 121 20.53 -24.98 -9.72
CA THR A 121 21.06 -26.32 -10.02
C THR A 121 20.69 -26.84 -11.41
N GLY A 122 19.97 -26.04 -12.20
CA GLY A 122 19.38 -26.44 -13.47
C GLY A 122 17.89 -26.80 -13.38
N THR A 123 17.40 -27.16 -12.18
CA THR A 123 15.98 -27.50 -11.95
C THR A 123 15.38 -26.78 -10.73
N TYR A 124 16.18 -26.48 -9.70
CA TYR A 124 15.74 -25.75 -8.50
C TYR A 124 16.83 -24.82 -7.96
N TRP A 125 16.45 -23.99 -6.99
CA TRP A 125 17.39 -23.14 -6.25
C TRP A 125 17.78 -23.82 -4.95
N GLU A 126 19.08 -23.90 -4.69
CA GLU A 126 19.64 -24.48 -3.47
C GLU A 126 20.36 -23.40 -2.66
N LEU A 127 20.07 -23.34 -1.35
CA LEU A 127 20.77 -22.47 -0.41
C LEU A 127 22.18 -23.01 -0.16
N PHE A 128 23.19 -22.14 -0.19
CA PHE A 128 24.57 -22.55 0.12
C PHE A 128 25.35 -21.45 0.83
N GLY A 129 26.49 -21.83 1.40
CA GLY A 129 27.38 -20.93 2.14
C GLY A 129 26.83 -20.51 3.51
N LYS A 130 27.55 -19.58 4.15
CA LYS A 130 27.15 -18.95 5.41
C LYS A 130 26.10 -17.86 5.18
N VAL A 131 25.44 -17.45 6.25
CA VAL A 131 24.62 -16.24 6.26
C VAL A 131 25.54 -15.02 6.31
N TYR A 132 25.23 -14.02 5.49
CA TYR A 132 25.92 -12.73 5.42
C TYR A 132 25.01 -11.63 5.96
N GLY A 133 25.59 -10.51 6.41
CA GLY A 133 24.83 -9.45 7.09
C GLY A 133 24.92 -9.57 8.61
N ARG A 134 24.20 -8.69 9.33
CA ARG A 134 24.28 -8.54 10.79
C ARG A 134 23.00 -8.94 11.51
#